data_AF-A0A929HSB7-F1
#
_entry.id   AF-A0A929HSB7-F1
#
_cell.length_a   1.000
_cell.length_b   1.000
_cell.length_c   1.000
_cell.angle_alpha   90.00
_cell.angle_beta   90.00
_cell.angle_gamma   90.00
#
_symmetry.space_group_name_H-M   'P 1'
#
loop_
_entity.id
_entity.type
_entity.pdbx_description
1 polymer ?
#
loop_
_entity_poly.entity_id
_entity_poly.type
_entity_poly.pdbx_seq_one_letter_code
_entity_poly.pdbx_strand_id
1 'polypeptide(L)'
;MNSLLVGIFVALAVWIFIKLRKSNSGLFKSLRPPPVRPSSQPPPEKREMPRIGVPGTITDEQFKALKRNLFEPSKDWSFEEAALILDSVTYVRAVCAELAGKREPPLEAQNELLAFILHDQDLRDYVLKWGKDRREAGIQNRAPKLKHNDQFHRVARAATKLMNG
;
A
#
# COMPACT_ATOMS: atom_id res chain seq x y z
N MET A 1 -38.42 -5.70 -3.21
CA MET A 1 -37.02 -6.12 -2.95
C MET A 1 -36.91 -6.40 -1.46
N ASN A 2 -36.66 -7.66 -1.10
CA ASN A 2 -36.95 -8.17 0.24
C ASN A 2 -35.99 -7.58 1.27
N SER A 3 -36.53 -6.78 2.21
CA SER A 3 -35.82 -6.12 3.31
C SER A 3 -34.99 -7.12 4.17
N LEU A 4 -35.36 -8.40 4.11
CA LEU A 4 -34.69 -9.52 4.77
C LEU A 4 -33.29 -9.81 4.19
N LEU A 5 -33.07 -9.61 2.89
CA LEU A 5 -31.76 -9.81 2.25
C LEU A 5 -30.76 -8.72 2.68
N VAL A 6 -31.22 -7.48 2.82
CA VAL A 6 -30.37 -6.35 3.26
C VAL A 6 -29.91 -6.54 4.71
N GLY A 7 -30.79 -7.04 5.59
CA GLY A 7 -30.44 -7.36 6.96
C GLY A 7 -29.33 -8.41 7.09
N ILE A 8 -29.33 -9.43 6.23
CA ILE A 8 -28.32 -10.50 6.22
C ILE A 8 -26.95 -9.97 5.78
N PHE A 9 -26.90 -9.09 4.77
CA PHE A 9 -25.64 -8.49 4.32
C PHE A 9 -25.00 -7.57 5.36
N VAL A 10 -25.81 -6.78 6.08
CA VAL A 10 -25.31 -5.91 7.15
C VAL A 10 -24.79 -6.75 8.33
N ALA A 11 -25.50 -7.82 8.69
CA ALA A 11 -25.05 -8.73 9.74
C ALA A 11 -23.73 -9.43 9.37
N LEU A 12 -23.56 -9.83 8.11
CA LEU A 12 -22.31 -10.43 7.60
C LEU A 12 -21.15 -9.42 7.59
N ALA A 13 -21.40 -8.18 7.18
CA ALA A 13 -20.37 -7.13 7.17
C ALA A 13 -19.88 -6.79 8.59
N VAL A 14 -20.79 -6.69 9.55
CA VAL A 14 -20.45 -6.47 10.97
C VAL A 14 -19.74 -7.69 11.56
N TRP A 15 -20.17 -8.91 11.22
CA TRP A 15 -19.51 -10.13 11.69
C TRP A 15 -18.09 -10.30 11.14
N ILE A 16 -17.88 -10.02 9.84
CA ILE A 16 -16.55 -10.02 9.21
C ILE A 16 -15.67 -8.93 9.84
N PHE A 17 -16.21 -7.73 10.08
CA PHE A 17 -15.49 -6.64 10.74
C PHE A 17 -15.07 -6.99 12.18
N ILE A 18 -15.96 -7.62 12.96
CA ILE A 18 -15.62 -8.11 14.30
C ILE A 18 -14.59 -9.23 14.22
N LYS A 19 -14.71 -10.17 13.28
CA LYS A 19 -13.78 -11.30 13.13
C LYS A 19 -12.36 -10.85 12.73
N LEU A 20 -12.25 -9.86 11.84
CA LEU A 20 -10.96 -9.25 11.47
C LEU A 20 -10.32 -8.48 12.64
N ARG A 21 -11.12 -7.83 13.48
CA ARG A 21 -10.60 -7.09 14.65
C ARG A 21 -10.26 -8.00 15.85
N LYS A 22 -10.93 -9.14 16.00
CA LYS A 22 -10.81 -10.03 17.16
C LYS A 22 -9.72 -11.11 17.02
N SER A 23 -9.01 -11.18 15.89
CA SER A 23 -7.81 -12.01 15.75
C SER A 23 -6.59 -11.47 16.50
N ASN A 24 -6.71 -10.36 17.25
CA ASN A 24 -5.60 -9.78 18.03
C ASN A 24 -5.98 -9.39 19.47
N SER A 25 -7.01 -10.01 20.05
CA SER A 25 -7.31 -9.89 21.48
C SER A 25 -7.19 -11.26 22.15
N GLY A 26 -5.99 -11.55 22.63
CA GLY A 26 -5.73 -12.71 23.46
C GLY A 26 -6.62 -12.70 24.70
N LEU A 27 -7.37 -13.78 24.89
CA LEU A 27 -7.91 -14.18 26.19
C LEU A 27 -8.41 -15.63 26.09
N PHE A 28 -7.59 -16.63 26.40
CA PHE A 28 -8.00 -17.82 27.17
C PHE A 28 -6.77 -18.61 27.65
N LYS A 29 -6.58 -18.53 28.98
CA LYS A 29 -5.82 -19.36 29.93
C LYS A 29 -5.07 -20.61 29.40
N SER A 30 -3.80 -20.72 29.78
CA SER A 30 -3.27 -21.97 30.34
C SER A 30 -2.16 -21.70 31.36
N LEU A 31 -2.44 -22.04 32.61
CA LEU A 31 -1.46 -22.19 33.68
C LEU A 31 -0.63 -23.44 33.40
N ARG A 32 0.53 -23.31 32.77
CA ARG A 32 1.61 -24.32 32.77
C ARG A 32 2.99 -23.64 32.71
N PRO A 33 4.00 -24.11 33.45
CA PRO A 33 5.36 -23.57 33.41
C PRO A 33 6.04 -23.90 32.06
N PRO A 34 7.13 -23.18 31.69
CA PRO A 34 7.45 -22.92 30.29
C PRO A 34 8.23 -24.05 29.64
N PRO A 35 7.98 -24.37 28.35
CA PRO A 35 9.00 -24.95 27.50
C PRO A 35 9.76 -23.84 26.77
N VAL A 36 11.07 -23.87 26.97
CA VAL A 36 12.19 -23.37 26.15
C VAL A 36 11.85 -22.49 24.93
N ARG A 37 12.48 -21.31 24.93
CA ARG A 37 12.51 -20.28 23.86
C ARG A 37 12.54 -20.85 22.44
N PRO A 38 11.82 -20.22 21.50
CA PRO A 38 12.35 -19.93 20.18
C PRO A 38 12.51 -18.42 20.01
N SER A 39 13.75 -18.01 19.72
CA SER A 39 14.13 -16.79 19.02
C SER A 39 13.41 -15.49 19.38
N SER A 40 14.12 -14.62 20.09
CA SER A 40 13.89 -13.17 20.12
C SER A 40 13.97 -12.58 18.70
N GLN A 41 12.96 -12.80 17.85
CA GLN A 41 12.76 -11.89 16.73
C GLN A 41 12.25 -10.58 17.34
N PRO A 42 12.96 -9.45 17.15
CA PRO A 42 12.40 -8.16 17.51
C PRO A 42 11.05 -8.01 16.80
N PRO A 43 10.06 -7.32 17.41
CA PRO A 43 8.81 -7.00 16.71
C PRO A 43 9.16 -6.41 15.34
N PRO A 44 8.42 -6.77 14.27
CA PRO A 44 8.67 -6.19 12.96
C PRO A 44 8.73 -4.68 13.13
N GLU A 45 9.87 -4.09 12.75
CA GLU A 45 10.10 -2.65 12.79
C GLU A 45 8.88 -1.98 12.18
N LYS A 46 8.20 -1.11 12.96
CA LYS A 46 7.03 -0.40 12.47
C LYS A 46 7.50 0.41 11.27
N ARG A 47 7.12 -0.02 10.06
CA ARG A 47 7.44 0.66 8.81
C ARG A 47 6.72 2.00 8.80
N GLU A 48 7.39 3.05 9.27
CA GLU A 48 6.82 4.41 9.31
C GLU A 48 6.90 5.07 7.94
N MET A 49 5.88 5.87 7.61
CA MET A 49 5.83 6.63 6.37
C MET A 49 6.89 7.74 6.40
N PRO A 50 7.66 7.97 5.32
CA PRO A 50 8.62 9.05 5.27
C PRO A 50 7.92 10.40 5.44
N ARG A 51 8.33 11.17 6.45
CA ARG A 51 7.80 12.51 6.71
C ARG A 51 8.51 13.51 5.81
N ILE A 52 7.82 13.97 4.77
CA ILE A 52 8.33 14.92 3.78
C ILE A 52 7.35 16.06 3.58
N GLY A 53 7.81 17.22 3.13
CA GLY A 53 6.95 18.37 2.85
C GLY A 53 6.43 19.09 4.09
N VAL A 54 5.38 19.89 3.91
CA VAL A 54 4.77 20.69 4.99
C VAL A 54 3.52 19.96 5.51
N PRO A 55 3.47 19.55 6.79
CA PRO A 55 2.29 18.89 7.36
C PRO A 55 1.02 19.73 7.18
N GLY A 56 -0.10 19.06 6.91
CA GLY A 56 -1.41 19.71 6.75
C GLY A 56 -1.65 20.36 5.39
N THR A 57 -0.80 20.11 4.40
CA THR A 57 -0.93 20.68 3.04
C THR A 57 -1.55 19.72 2.02
N ILE A 58 -1.96 18.52 2.44
CA ILE A 58 -2.71 17.60 1.57
C ILE A 58 -3.96 18.27 0.99
N THR A 59 -4.18 18.10 -0.31
CA THR A 59 -5.36 18.67 -0.98
C THR A 59 -6.56 17.74 -0.91
N ASP A 60 -7.77 18.30 -1.06
CA ASP A 60 -9.00 17.50 -1.15
C ASP A 60 -8.98 16.50 -2.31
N GLU A 61 -8.34 16.87 -3.42
CA GLU A 61 -8.18 15.99 -4.58
C GLU A 61 -7.29 14.79 -4.26
N GLN A 62 -6.15 15.02 -3.60
CA GLN A 62 -5.25 13.97 -3.13
C GLN A 62 -5.92 13.09 -2.08
N PHE A 63 -6.66 13.69 -1.14
CA PHE A 63 -7.41 12.97 -0.12
C PHE A 63 -8.43 12.01 -0.76
N LYS A 64 -9.22 12.50 -1.72
CA LYS A 64 -10.17 11.68 -2.49
C LYS A 64 -9.46 10.62 -3.34
N ALA A 65 -8.32 10.94 -3.95
CA ALA A 65 -7.53 9.97 -4.71
C ALA A 65 -6.96 8.85 -3.84
N LEU A 66 -6.46 9.16 -2.64
CA LEU A 66 -5.99 8.17 -1.68
C LEU A 66 -7.12 7.26 -1.21
N LYS A 67 -8.28 7.83 -0.87
CA LYS A 67 -9.47 7.03 -0.51
C LYS A 67 -9.92 6.10 -1.63
N ARG A 68 -9.89 6.55 -2.89
CA ARG A 68 -10.18 5.70 -4.07
C ARG A 68 -9.19 4.55 -4.24
N ASN A 69 -7.97 4.71 -3.74
CA ASN A 69 -6.95 3.66 -3.74
C ASN A 69 -6.92 2.88 -2.41
N LEU A 70 -8.00 2.93 -1.61
CA LEU A 70 -8.17 2.20 -0.36
C LEU A 70 -7.18 2.57 0.75
N PHE A 71 -6.61 3.79 0.71
CA PHE A 71 -5.82 4.33 1.82
C PHE A 71 -6.69 5.06 2.84
N GLU A 72 -6.16 5.20 4.05
CA GLU A 72 -6.71 6.04 5.11
C GLU A 72 -5.85 7.31 5.27
N PRO A 73 -5.99 8.31 4.37
CA PRO A 73 -5.28 9.57 4.51
C PRO A 73 -5.70 10.31 5.78
N SER A 74 -4.76 11.05 6.35
CA SER A 74 -5.00 11.94 7.49
C SER A 74 -4.77 13.40 7.10
N LYS A 75 -5.45 14.32 7.79
CA LYS A 75 -5.40 15.76 7.49
C LYS A 75 -4.07 16.41 7.86
N ASP A 76 -3.25 15.75 8.66
CA ASP A 76 -1.90 16.19 9.01
C ASP A 76 -0.87 15.88 7.92
N TRP A 77 -1.24 15.10 6.90
CA TRP A 77 -0.33 14.74 5.82
C TRP A 77 0.01 15.96 4.96
N SER A 78 1.22 15.96 4.42
CA SER A 78 1.66 16.94 3.44
C SER A 78 1.17 16.58 2.03
N PHE A 79 1.22 17.58 1.15
CA PHE A 79 1.05 17.37 -0.29
C PHE A 79 2.05 16.35 -0.84
N GLU A 80 3.30 16.43 -0.42
CA GLU A 80 4.41 15.59 -0.90
C GLU A 80 4.27 14.13 -0.45
N GLU A 81 3.85 13.89 0.80
CA GLU A 81 3.56 12.55 1.32
C GLU A 81 2.44 11.88 0.50
N ALA A 82 1.35 12.62 0.28
CA ALA A 82 0.22 12.14 -0.50
C ALA A 82 0.61 11.88 -1.97
N ALA A 83 1.39 12.76 -2.57
CA ALA A 83 1.91 12.61 -3.93
C ALA A 83 2.81 11.37 -4.06
N LEU A 84 3.74 11.17 -3.11
CA LEU A 84 4.64 10.01 -3.10
C LEU A 84 3.86 8.69 -3.09
N ILE A 85 2.84 8.56 -2.24
CA ILE A 85 2.02 7.34 -2.19
C ILE A 85 1.29 7.13 -3.51
N LEU A 86 0.60 8.15 -4.02
CA LEU A 86 -0.18 8.06 -5.26
C LEU A 86 0.71 7.73 -6.47
N ASP A 87 1.89 8.34 -6.55
CA ASP A 87 2.87 8.06 -7.60
C ASP A 87 3.45 6.66 -7.46
N SER A 88 3.78 6.22 -6.25
CA SER A 88 4.28 4.87 -5.99
C SER A 88 3.26 3.81 -6.38
N VAL A 89 1.98 3.99 -6.03
CA VAL A 89 0.90 3.08 -6.44
C VAL A 89 0.76 3.04 -7.96
N THR A 90 0.80 4.21 -8.60
CA THR A 90 0.74 4.28 -10.07
C THR A 90 1.93 3.56 -10.70
N TYR A 91 3.13 3.77 -10.16
CA TYR A 91 4.36 3.15 -10.63
C TYR A 91 4.33 1.63 -10.48
N VAL A 92 3.93 1.12 -9.31
CA VAL A 92 3.77 -0.32 -9.04
C VAL A 92 2.79 -0.95 -10.02
N ARG A 93 1.63 -0.34 -10.24
CA ARG A 93 0.64 -0.84 -11.22
C ARG A 93 1.20 -0.86 -12.63
N ALA A 94 1.96 0.16 -13.03
CA ALA A 94 2.60 0.19 -14.34
C ALA A 94 3.65 -0.92 -14.49
N VAL A 95 4.47 -1.16 -13.46
CA VAL A 95 5.48 -2.24 -13.47
C VAL A 95 4.79 -3.60 -13.57
N CYS A 96 3.76 -3.85 -12.76
CA CYS A 96 3.00 -5.10 -12.81
C CYS A 96 2.27 -5.28 -14.15
N ALA A 97 1.74 -4.20 -14.74
CA ALA A 97 1.12 -4.23 -16.05
C ALA A 97 2.10 -4.66 -17.14
N GLU A 98 3.33 -4.15 -17.10
CA GLU A 98 4.36 -4.50 -18.07
C GLU A 98 4.85 -5.95 -17.90
N LEU A 99 4.95 -6.45 -16.67
CA LEU A 99 5.44 -7.81 -16.39
C LEU A 99 4.41 -8.91 -16.63
N ALA A 100 3.17 -8.69 -16.21
CA ALA A 100 2.14 -9.73 -16.16
C ALA A 100 0.95 -9.45 -17.10
N GLY A 101 0.98 -8.34 -17.85
CA GLY A 101 -0.17 -7.87 -18.63
C GLY A 101 -1.37 -7.44 -17.78
N LYS A 102 -1.24 -7.43 -16.44
CA LYS A 102 -2.32 -7.12 -15.49
C LYS A 102 -2.13 -5.73 -14.92
N ARG A 103 -3.08 -4.84 -15.20
CA ARG A 103 -3.03 -3.44 -14.76
C ARG A 103 -3.18 -3.27 -13.24
N GLU A 104 -3.79 -4.26 -12.58
CA GLU A 104 -4.03 -4.26 -11.14
C GLU A 104 -3.49 -5.56 -10.54
N PRO A 105 -2.32 -5.53 -9.86
CA PRO A 105 -1.83 -6.67 -9.11
C PRO A 105 -2.72 -6.94 -7.89
N PRO A 106 -2.67 -8.15 -7.29
CA PRO A 106 -3.32 -8.42 -6.01
C PRO A 106 -2.94 -7.37 -4.96
N LEU A 107 -3.89 -6.97 -4.12
CA LEU A 107 -3.71 -5.88 -3.15
C LEU A 107 -2.51 -6.12 -2.21
N GLU A 108 -2.30 -7.37 -1.80
CA GLU A 108 -1.17 -7.77 -0.96
C GLU A 108 0.17 -7.51 -1.66
N ALA A 109 0.32 -7.93 -2.92
CA ALA A 109 1.52 -7.66 -3.72
C ALA A 109 1.72 -6.15 -3.96
N GLN A 110 0.64 -5.40 -4.18
CA GLN A 110 0.70 -3.94 -4.31
C GLN A 110 1.24 -3.30 -3.03
N ASN A 111 0.76 -3.72 -1.86
CA ASN A 111 1.15 -3.18 -0.57
C ASN A 111 2.61 -3.51 -0.22
N GLU A 112 3.07 -4.73 -0.50
CA GLU A 112 4.47 -5.11 -0.30
C GLU A 112 5.41 -4.35 -1.23
N LEU A 113 5.04 -4.17 -2.50
CA LEU A 113 5.83 -3.37 -3.45
C LEU A 113 5.85 -1.88 -3.09
N LEU A 114 4.72 -1.35 -2.62
CA LEU A 114 4.65 0.01 -2.10
C LEU A 114 5.59 0.17 -0.90
N ALA A 115 5.52 -0.74 0.08
CA ALA A 115 6.41 -0.71 1.24
C ALA A 115 7.89 -0.82 0.83
N PHE A 116 8.20 -1.67 -0.15
CA PHE A 116 9.55 -1.80 -0.71
C PHE A 116 10.07 -0.48 -1.28
N ILE A 117 9.26 0.23 -2.08
CA ILE A 117 9.61 1.55 -2.61
C ILE A 117 9.74 2.57 -1.47
N LEU A 118 8.79 2.61 -0.54
CA LEU A 118 8.75 3.59 0.53
C LEU A 118 9.87 3.40 1.56
N HIS A 119 10.52 2.24 1.63
CA HIS A 119 11.62 1.99 2.55
C HIS A 119 12.99 2.39 1.98
N ASP A 120 13.16 2.32 0.66
CA ASP A 120 14.42 2.61 -0.01
C ASP A 120 14.50 4.05 -0.52
N GLN A 121 15.48 4.83 -0.04
CA GLN A 121 15.63 6.25 -0.39
C GLN A 121 15.80 6.48 -1.90
N ASP A 122 16.61 5.65 -2.58
CA ASP A 122 16.85 5.78 -4.02
C ASP A 122 15.57 5.50 -4.83
N LEU A 123 14.79 4.49 -4.45
CA LEU A 123 13.48 4.24 -5.07
C LEU A 123 12.48 5.37 -4.79
N ARG A 124 12.43 5.90 -3.57
CA ARG A 124 11.56 7.04 -3.23
C ARG A 124 11.90 8.26 -4.10
N ASP A 125 13.16 8.63 -4.18
CA ASP A 125 13.61 9.81 -4.92
C ASP A 125 13.34 9.65 -6.41
N TYR A 126 13.60 8.45 -6.95
CA TYR A 126 13.27 8.14 -8.33
C TYR A 126 11.77 8.26 -8.61
N VAL A 127 10.92 7.66 -7.77
CA VAL A 127 9.46 7.70 -7.97
C VAL A 127 8.89 9.10 -7.78
N LEU A 128 9.41 9.89 -6.84
CA LEU A 128 9.06 11.30 -6.68
C LEU A 128 9.36 12.09 -7.94
N LYS A 129 10.58 11.96 -8.47
CA LYS A 129 10.98 12.63 -9.70
C LYS A 129 10.14 12.18 -10.88
N TRP A 130 10.00 10.87 -11.07
CA TRP A 130 9.17 10.29 -12.15
C TRP A 130 7.71 10.77 -12.08
N GLY A 131 7.13 10.82 -10.88
CA GLY A 131 5.77 11.29 -10.65
C GLY A 131 5.60 12.78 -10.95
N LYS A 132 6.59 13.60 -10.57
CA LYS A 132 6.64 15.03 -10.90
C LYS A 132 6.73 15.24 -12.41
N ASP A 133 7.70 14.61 -13.07
CA ASP A 133 7.89 14.71 -14.51
C ASP A 133 6.61 14.29 -15.28
N ARG A 134 5.93 13.24 -14.81
CA ARG A 134 4.66 12.78 -15.38
C ARG A 134 3.53 13.80 -15.24
N ARG A 135 3.44 14.52 -14.11
CA ARG A 135 2.45 15.59 -13.93
C ARG A 135 2.76 16.79 -14.82
N GLU A 136 4.03 17.18 -14.91
CA GLU A 136 4.49 18.31 -15.74
C GLU A 136 4.28 18.03 -17.24
N ALA A 137 4.47 16.79 -17.68
CA ALA A 137 4.20 16.36 -19.04
C ALA A 137 2.68 16.25 -19.37
N GLY A 138 1.81 16.48 -18.39
CA GLY A 138 0.38 16.26 -18.48
C GLY A 138 0.00 14.79 -18.28
N ILE A 139 -0.93 14.54 -17.34
CA ILE A 139 -1.44 13.18 -17.09
C ILE A 139 -2.30 12.76 -18.29
N GLN A 140 -1.71 11.98 -19.19
CA GLN A 140 -2.45 11.36 -20.29
C GLN A 140 -3.23 10.14 -19.77
N ASN A 141 -4.44 9.90 -20.30
CA ASN A 141 -5.25 8.70 -19.99
C ASN A 141 -4.64 7.37 -20.48
N ARG A 142 -3.36 7.36 -20.85
CA ARG A 142 -2.61 6.20 -21.34
C ARG A 142 -1.80 5.59 -20.20
N ALA A 143 -1.42 4.32 -20.37
CA ALA A 143 -0.51 3.66 -19.43
C ALA A 143 0.79 4.48 -19.33
N PRO A 144 1.35 4.68 -18.12
CA PRO A 144 2.59 5.42 -17.96
C PRO A 144 3.73 4.70 -18.70
N LYS A 145 4.56 5.45 -19.42
CA LYS A 145 5.78 4.89 -20.01
C LYS A 145 6.84 4.75 -18.91
N LEU A 146 7.32 3.53 -18.71
CA LEU A 146 8.39 3.24 -17.76
C LEU A 146 9.76 3.32 -18.44
N LYS A 147 10.74 3.85 -17.71
CA LYS A 147 12.15 3.77 -18.12
C LYS A 147 12.75 2.52 -17.48
N HIS A 148 13.35 1.65 -18.28
CA HIS A 148 14.04 0.44 -17.81
C HIS A 148 15.44 0.78 -17.31
N ASN A 149 15.49 1.41 -16.13
CA ASN A 149 16.71 1.68 -15.39
C ASN A 149 16.85 0.72 -14.20
N ASP A 150 17.90 0.93 -13.40
CA ASP A 150 18.17 0.10 -12.23
C ASP A 150 16.99 0.08 -11.24
N GLN A 151 16.36 1.23 -10.98
CA GLN A 151 15.19 1.33 -10.10
C GLN A 151 14.01 0.50 -10.64
N PHE A 152 13.73 0.56 -11.94
CA PHE A 152 12.75 -0.32 -12.57
C PHE A 152 13.13 -1.80 -12.38
N HIS A 153 14.36 -2.21 -12.67
CA HIS A 153 14.77 -3.61 -12.53
C HIS A 153 14.73 -4.11 -11.08
N ARG A 154 14.97 -3.24 -10.10
CA ARG A 154 14.83 -3.56 -8.66
C ARG A 154 13.36 -3.85 -8.31
N VAL A 155 12.44 -2.96 -8.68
CA VAL A 155 11.01 -3.13 -8.40
C VAL A 155 10.43 -4.29 -9.21
N ALA A 156 10.84 -4.46 -10.46
CA ALA A 156 10.40 -5.56 -11.31
C ALA A 156 10.81 -6.92 -10.74
N ARG A 157 12.06 -7.07 -10.27
CA ARG A 157 12.50 -8.29 -9.59
C ARG A 157 11.71 -8.58 -8.31
N ALA A 158 11.41 -7.56 -7.51
CA ALA A 158 10.56 -7.72 -6.33
C ALA A 158 9.14 -8.17 -6.72
N ALA A 159 8.57 -7.58 -7.78
CA ALA A 159 7.25 -7.92 -8.28
C ALA A 159 7.19 -9.35 -8.79
N THR A 160 8.17 -9.79 -9.59
CA THR A 160 8.25 -11.18 -10.09
C THR A 160 8.31 -12.19 -8.94
N LYS A 161 9.07 -11.89 -7.88
CA LYS A 161 9.12 -12.77 -6.69
C LYS A 161 7.76 -12.89 -6.00
N LEU A 162 7.03 -11.79 -5.85
CA LEU A 162 5.71 -11.77 -5.22
C LEU A 162 4.60 -12.39 -6.08
N MET A 163 4.77 -12.43 -7.39
CA MET A 163 3.78 -13.01 -8.32
C MET A 163 3.98 -14.52 -8.55
N ASN A 164 5.19 -15.03 -8.31
CA ASN A 164 5.57 -16.42 -8.56
C ASN A 164 5.78 -17.25 -7.28
N GLY A 165 5.80 -16.60 -6.11
CA GLY A 165 5.87 -17.24 -4.80
C GLY A 165 4.50 -17.37 -4.17
#